data_AF-K2DWG9-F1
#
_entry.id   AF-K2DWG9-F1
#
_cell.length_a   1.000
_cell.length_b   1.000
_cell.length_c   1.000
_cell.angle_alpha   90.00
_cell.angle_beta   90.00
_cell.angle_gamma   90.00
#
_symmetry.space_group_name_H-M   'P 1'
#
loop_
_entity.id
_entity.type
_entity.pdbx_description
1 polymer ?
#
loop_
_entity_poly.entity_id
_entity_poly.type
_entity_poly.pdbx_seq_one_letter_code
_entity_poly.pdbx_strand_id
1 'polypeptide(L)'
;MKQAIDLIQKQEYLDALNILNKLIKKDPYNAQALCEAGFCHLQMGDLTQAQDKLQLASQYNPDDAWLWQQYGYVLFQLGKLTNAISAFRKAVKFKPYDIMMNYQIAFLYFQNKDYTKSLKFADKAIEYSNASGDVRYINNLLGLKAMIYENIDPNKAIQVYFTIFEQLEDDAASYDRFSSLIIDKFDFSQNFTNLNTASPDYNKATQLFRSGDLENAIVSYKKIIQEYKFCYPAYLGLTQALYERKFGLRKIGNYKTPKGISGLFTNYDQLNQTEKNIIHASVLPLGNFVNRINKRNAHFIIVPIDTKLTDYPVNQYLKNQNYLENISYCSLRGIGGDNAFVGIERLRDFLWDVPQSLKFIPACVAHEYGHLIWCSLDNSIINRIEELYNNAKENQFFISNYSSENVQEYFAEYYALYARLLSDNQVIPQDDPMFNILENLKKY
;
A
#
# COMPACT_ATOMS: atom_id res chain seq x y z
N MET A 1 9.35 -22.12 -42.85
CA MET A 1 9.76 -21.33 -41.67
C MET A 1 9.12 -19.95 -41.68
N LYS A 2 9.47 -19.05 -42.63
CA LYS A 2 8.93 -17.69 -42.70
C LYS A 2 7.39 -17.60 -42.54
N GLN A 3 6.65 -18.39 -43.31
CA GLN A 3 5.18 -18.45 -43.20
C GLN A 3 4.67 -18.80 -41.79
N ALA A 4 5.35 -19.72 -41.08
CA ALA A 4 4.97 -20.07 -39.71
C ALA A 4 5.23 -18.89 -38.75
N ILE A 5 6.36 -18.19 -38.92
CA ILE A 5 6.68 -17.01 -38.12
C ILE A 5 5.66 -15.88 -38.37
N ASP A 6 5.26 -15.66 -39.63
CA ASP A 6 4.25 -14.66 -39.97
C ASP A 6 2.89 -14.96 -39.30
N LEU A 7 2.50 -16.24 -39.22
CA LEU A 7 1.29 -16.69 -38.52
C LEU A 7 1.42 -16.51 -37.00
N ILE A 8 2.59 -16.80 -36.42
CA ILE A 8 2.87 -16.56 -34.99
C ILE A 8 2.72 -15.08 -34.65
N GLN A 9 3.23 -14.17 -35.50
CA GLN A 9 3.10 -12.73 -35.30
C GLN A 9 1.63 -12.26 -35.35
N LYS A 10 0.79 -12.94 -36.14
CA LYS A 10 -0.66 -12.73 -36.19
C LYS A 10 -1.43 -13.44 -35.07
N GLN A 11 -0.74 -14.16 -34.18
CA GLN A 11 -1.32 -14.98 -33.11
C GLN A 11 -2.16 -16.17 -33.61
N GLU A 12 -1.96 -16.59 -34.86
CA GLU A 12 -2.63 -17.74 -35.49
C GLU A 12 -1.85 -19.04 -35.16
N TYR A 13 -1.80 -19.41 -33.87
CA TYR A 13 -0.90 -20.45 -33.36
C TYR A 13 -1.20 -21.87 -33.89
N LEU A 14 -2.47 -22.21 -34.10
CA LEU A 14 -2.87 -23.52 -34.66
C LEU A 14 -2.38 -23.69 -36.11
N ASP A 15 -2.52 -22.66 -36.92
CA ASP A 15 -2.09 -22.69 -38.32
C ASP A 15 -0.56 -22.66 -38.42
N ALA A 16 0.11 -21.91 -37.54
CA ALA A 16 1.55 -21.99 -37.38
C ALA A 16 2.01 -23.42 -37.04
N LEU A 17 1.37 -24.08 -36.07
CA LEU A 17 1.68 -25.47 -35.69
C LEU A 17 1.49 -26.45 -36.85
N ASN A 18 0.46 -26.28 -37.68
CA ASN A 18 0.26 -27.13 -38.87
C ASN A 18 1.46 -27.06 -39.83
N ILE A 19 2.05 -25.88 -40.02
CA ILE A 19 3.25 -25.70 -40.84
C ILE A 19 4.48 -26.24 -40.13
N LEU A 20 4.66 -25.93 -38.84
CA LEU A 20 5.80 -26.35 -38.04
C LEU A 20 5.88 -27.88 -37.94
N ASN A 21 4.75 -28.57 -37.75
CA ASN A 21 4.69 -30.02 -37.71
C ASN A 21 5.10 -30.67 -39.05
N LYS A 22 4.76 -30.04 -40.20
CA LYS A 22 5.26 -30.50 -41.51
C LYS A 22 6.77 -30.33 -41.62
N LEU A 23 7.32 -29.23 -41.09
CA LEU A 23 8.77 -29.00 -41.07
C LEU A 23 9.49 -30.02 -40.17
N ILE A 24 8.97 -30.24 -38.95
CA ILE A 24 9.51 -31.23 -38.00
C ILE A 24 9.42 -32.65 -38.56
N LYS A 25 8.36 -33.00 -39.28
CA LYS A 25 8.25 -34.32 -39.93
C LYS A 25 9.29 -34.51 -41.03
N LYS A 26 9.65 -33.44 -41.76
CA LYS A 26 10.67 -33.47 -42.81
C LYS A 26 12.09 -33.50 -42.22
N ASP A 27 12.29 -32.77 -41.12
CA ASP A 27 13.56 -32.66 -40.40
C ASP A 27 13.29 -32.65 -38.88
N PRO A 28 13.33 -33.83 -38.23
CA PRO A 28 13.06 -33.98 -36.80
C PRO A 28 14.08 -33.26 -35.90
N TYR A 29 15.23 -32.89 -36.44
CA TYR A 29 16.33 -32.24 -35.72
C TYR A 29 16.31 -30.72 -35.86
N ASN A 30 15.30 -30.16 -36.54
CA ASN A 30 15.17 -28.73 -36.75
C ASN A 30 14.83 -28.00 -35.44
N ALA A 31 15.86 -27.59 -34.71
CA ALA A 31 15.73 -26.94 -33.40
C ALA A 31 14.86 -25.67 -33.45
N GLN A 32 14.96 -24.89 -34.52
CA GLN A 32 14.14 -23.69 -34.69
C GLN A 32 12.65 -24.05 -34.83
N ALA A 33 12.31 -25.02 -35.67
CA ALA A 33 10.91 -25.44 -35.85
C ALA A 33 10.33 -26.03 -34.55
N LEU A 34 11.13 -26.79 -33.81
CA LEU A 34 10.76 -27.32 -32.50
C LEU A 34 10.58 -26.20 -31.46
N CYS A 35 11.45 -25.20 -31.45
CA CYS A 35 11.36 -24.04 -30.56
C CYS A 35 10.09 -23.23 -30.83
N GLU A 36 9.82 -22.88 -32.09
CA GLU A 36 8.62 -22.14 -32.47
C GLU A 36 7.33 -22.95 -32.21
N ALA A 37 7.37 -24.28 -32.37
CA ALA A 37 6.24 -25.14 -32.03
C ALA A 37 6.00 -25.14 -30.51
N GLY A 38 7.07 -25.23 -29.72
CA GLY A 38 7.00 -25.10 -28.26
C GLY A 38 6.43 -23.74 -27.82
N PHE A 39 6.82 -22.65 -28.48
CA PHE A 39 6.26 -21.32 -28.25
C PHE A 39 4.75 -21.28 -28.55
N CYS A 40 4.31 -21.85 -29.69
CA CYS A 40 2.88 -21.90 -30.02
C CYS A 40 2.08 -22.68 -28.97
N HIS A 41 2.58 -23.83 -28.52
CA HIS A 41 1.95 -24.60 -27.44
C HIS A 41 1.88 -23.81 -26.12
N LEU A 42 2.94 -23.07 -25.78
CA LEU A 42 2.94 -22.17 -24.61
C LEU A 42 1.85 -21.10 -24.73
N GLN A 43 1.72 -20.44 -25.88
CA GLN A 43 0.69 -19.40 -26.09
C GLN A 43 -0.74 -19.97 -26.04
N MET A 44 -0.91 -21.25 -26.39
CA MET A 44 -2.18 -21.96 -26.28
C MET A 44 -2.44 -22.55 -24.89
N GLY A 45 -1.51 -22.42 -23.94
CA GLY A 45 -1.61 -22.98 -22.58
C GLY A 45 -1.32 -24.48 -22.48
N ASP A 46 -0.88 -25.13 -23.55
CA ASP A 46 -0.46 -26.54 -23.54
C ASP A 46 0.99 -26.67 -23.05
N LEU A 47 1.16 -26.55 -21.73
CA LEU A 47 2.48 -26.53 -21.10
C LEU A 47 3.24 -27.85 -21.24
N THR A 48 2.54 -28.97 -21.38
CA THR A 48 3.16 -30.29 -21.53
C THR A 48 3.81 -30.41 -22.91
N GLN A 49 3.07 -30.13 -23.99
CA GLN A 49 3.66 -30.14 -25.33
C GLN A 49 4.72 -29.05 -25.48
N ALA A 50 4.51 -27.87 -24.90
CA ALA A 50 5.50 -26.80 -24.91
C ALA A 50 6.82 -27.27 -24.28
N GLN A 51 6.76 -27.92 -23.10
CA GLN A 51 7.92 -28.49 -22.44
C GLN A 51 8.62 -29.52 -23.34
N ASP A 52 7.87 -30.48 -23.90
CA ASP A 52 8.44 -31.56 -24.71
C ASP A 52 9.18 -31.02 -25.96
N LYS A 53 8.56 -30.09 -26.68
CA LYS A 53 9.16 -29.47 -27.88
C LYS A 53 10.40 -28.64 -27.55
N LEU A 54 10.36 -27.83 -26.49
CA LEU A 54 11.48 -26.99 -26.08
C LEU A 54 12.63 -27.81 -25.49
N GLN A 55 12.32 -28.87 -24.75
CA GLN A 55 13.33 -29.81 -24.26
C GLN A 55 14.05 -30.49 -25.42
N LEU A 56 13.31 -30.96 -26.43
CA LEU A 56 13.90 -31.57 -27.62
C LEU A 56 14.73 -30.55 -28.43
N ALA A 57 14.21 -29.34 -28.64
CA ALA A 57 14.96 -28.26 -29.28
C ALA A 57 16.28 -27.97 -28.57
N SER A 58 16.30 -28.04 -27.23
CA SER A 58 17.51 -27.75 -26.41
C SER A 58 18.62 -28.77 -26.57
N GLN A 59 18.31 -29.97 -27.06
CA GLN A 59 19.29 -30.99 -27.39
C GLN A 59 19.97 -30.72 -28.74
N TYR A 60 19.25 -30.09 -29.67
CA TYR A 60 19.72 -29.86 -31.04
C TYR A 60 20.32 -28.47 -31.27
N ASN A 61 19.92 -27.47 -30.49
CA ASN A 61 20.55 -26.15 -30.48
C ASN A 61 20.67 -25.61 -29.05
N PRO A 62 21.71 -26.03 -28.29
CA PRO A 62 21.89 -25.58 -26.92
C PRO A 62 22.34 -24.12 -26.80
N ASP A 63 22.66 -23.45 -27.92
CA ASP A 63 23.22 -22.09 -27.92
C ASP A 63 22.19 -21.00 -28.24
N ASP A 64 20.91 -21.35 -28.34
CA ASP A 64 19.83 -20.41 -28.63
C ASP A 64 19.26 -19.78 -27.35
N ALA A 65 19.50 -18.47 -27.19
CA ALA A 65 18.97 -17.69 -26.08
C ALA A 65 17.43 -17.66 -26.03
N TRP A 66 16.78 -17.55 -27.21
CA TRP A 66 15.32 -17.48 -27.32
C TRP A 66 14.68 -18.80 -26.85
N LEU A 67 15.26 -19.92 -27.26
CA LEU A 67 14.86 -21.23 -26.80
C LEU A 67 14.91 -21.37 -25.28
N TRP A 68 16.05 -21.05 -24.67
CA TRP A 68 16.21 -21.14 -23.22
C TRP A 68 15.28 -20.18 -22.46
N GLN A 69 14.98 -19.02 -23.04
CA GLN A 69 13.96 -18.10 -22.54
C GLN A 69 12.57 -18.74 -22.54
N GLN A 70 12.12 -19.28 -23.67
CA GLN A 70 10.80 -19.92 -23.76
C GLN A 70 10.71 -21.13 -22.85
N TYR A 71 11.78 -21.92 -22.77
CA TYR A 71 11.80 -23.08 -21.89
C TYR A 71 11.75 -22.68 -20.41
N GLY A 72 12.45 -21.61 -20.03
CA GLY A 72 12.36 -21.03 -18.69
C GLY A 72 10.94 -20.59 -18.32
N TYR A 73 10.22 -19.96 -19.25
CA TYR A 73 8.82 -19.56 -19.04
C TYR A 73 7.89 -20.76 -18.84
N VAL A 74 8.01 -21.79 -19.67
CA VAL A 74 7.22 -23.03 -19.51
C VAL A 74 7.51 -23.69 -18.17
N LEU A 75 8.78 -23.81 -17.79
CA LEU A 75 9.17 -24.39 -16.51
C LEU A 75 8.65 -23.59 -15.32
N PHE A 76 8.63 -22.26 -15.42
CA PHE A 76 8.05 -21.39 -14.41
C PHE A 76 6.54 -21.62 -14.26
N GLN A 77 5.78 -21.64 -15.36
CA GLN A 77 4.33 -21.89 -15.31
C GLN A 77 3.98 -23.29 -14.80
N LEU A 78 4.88 -24.26 -14.98
CA LEU A 78 4.78 -25.60 -14.40
C LEU A 78 5.22 -25.67 -12.92
N GLY A 79 5.55 -24.55 -12.28
CA GLY A 79 6.01 -24.49 -10.88
C GLY A 79 7.43 -25.01 -10.63
N LYS A 80 8.19 -25.33 -11.68
CA LYS A 80 9.55 -25.88 -11.59
C LYS A 80 10.59 -24.76 -11.44
N LEU A 81 10.51 -24.00 -10.35
CA LEU A 81 11.28 -22.76 -10.11
C LEU A 81 12.79 -22.93 -10.32
N THR A 82 13.43 -23.94 -9.73
CA THR A 82 14.88 -24.16 -9.87
C THR A 82 15.31 -24.43 -11.31
N ASN A 83 14.50 -25.20 -12.06
CA ASN A 83 14.77 -25.51 -13.46
C ASN A 83 14.56 -24.27 -14.34
N ALA A 84 13.52 -23.46 -14.04
CA ALA A 84 13.27 -22.20 -14.72
C ALA A 84 14.47 -21.23 -14.55
N ILE A 85 14.97 -21.07 -13.32
CA ILE A 85 16.18 -20.26 -13.05
C ILE A 85 17.37 -20.78 -13.87
N SER A 86 17.58 -22.09 -13.93
CA SER A 86 18.66 -22.69 -14.72
C SER A 86 18.54 -22.38 -16.21
N ALA A 87 17.32 -22.50 -16.77
CA ALA A 87 17.05 -22.19 -18.17
C ALA A 87 17.28 -20.70 -18.48
N PHE A 88 16.74 -19.79 -17.67
CA PHE A 88 16.96 -18.35 -17.85
C PHE A 88 18.44 -17.96 -17.70
N ARG A 89 19.20 -18.60 -16.79
CA ARG A 89 20.65 -18.36 -16.69
C ARG A 89 21.41 -18.82 -17.93
N LYS A 90 20.97 -19.89 -18.61
CA LYS A 90 21.53 -20.28 -19.91
C LYS A 90 21.22 -19.24 -20.99
N ALA A 91 20.00 -18.71 -21.02
CA ALA A 91 19.65 -17.64 -21.95
C ALA A 91 20.52 -16.37 -21.74
N VAL A 92 20.74 -15.95 -20.49
CA VAL A 92 21.62 -14.83 -20.15
C VAL A 92 23.08 -15.08 -20.55
N LYS A 93 23.56 -16.33 -20.60
CA LYS A 93 24.92 -16.62 -21.09
C LYS A 93 25.12 -16.15 -22.54
N PHE A 94 24.07 -16.25 -23.37
CA PHE A 94 24.10 -15.87 -24.78
C PHE A 94 23.66 -14.42 -25.01
N LYS A 95 22.84 -13.86 -24.10
CA LYS A 95 22.45 -12.43 -24.09
C LYS A 95 22.71 -11.81 -22.70
N PRO A 96 23.97 -11.49 -22.37
CA PRO A 96 24.35 -11.08 -21.01
C PRO A 96 23.71 -9.78 -20.53
N TYR A 97 23.39 -8.87 -21.47
CA TYR A 97 22.84 -7.54 -21.20
C TYR A 97 21.31 -7.48 -21.33
N ASP A 98 20.62 -8.61 -21.45
CA ASP A 98 19.17 -8.64 -21.60
C ASP A 98 18.48 -8.29 -20.27
N ILE A 99 17.86 -7.10 -20.23
CA ILE A 99 17.18 -6.55 -19.05
C ILE A 99 16.03 -7.46 -18.60
N MET A 100 15.23 -7.94 -19.56
CA MET A 100 14.07 -8.78 -19.28
C MET A 100 14.50 -10.10 -18.65
N MET A 101 15.54 -10.74 -19.19
CA MET A 101 16.06 -12.00 -18.66
C MET A 101 16.58 -11.85 -17.23
N ASN A 102 17.33 -10.79 -16.95
CA ASN A 102 17.83 -10.53 -15.59
C ASN A 102 16.67 -10.22 -14.63
N TYR A 103 15.64 -9.49 -15.07
CA TYR A 103 14.40 -9.28 -14.31
C TYR A 103 13.68 -10.60 -13.99
N GLN A 104 13.51 -11.50 -14.97
CA GLN A 104 12.86 -12.80 -14.76
C GLN A 104 13.64 -13.65 -13.75
N ILE A 105 14.97 -13.70 -13.83
CA ILE A 105 15.80 -14.42 -12.85
C ILE A 105 15.64 -13.82 -11.46
N ALA A 106 15.67 -12.49 -11.33
CA ALA A 106 15.45 -11.81 -10.05
C ALA A 106 14.10 -12.20 -9.46
N PHE A 107 13.02 -12.08 -10.25
CA PHE A 107 11.67 -12.42 -9.82
C PHE A 107 11.57 -13.88 -9.34
N LEU A 108 12.19 -14.84 -10.03
CA LEU A 108 12.20 -16.24 -9.59
C LEU A 108 12.96 -16.46 -8.29
N TYR A 109 14.08 -15.76 -8.07
CA TYR A 109 14.79 -15.83 -6.79
C TYR A 109 13.98 -15.21 -5.66
N PHE A 110 13.24 -14.13 -5.92
CA PHE A 110 12.29 -13.57 -4.96
C PHE A 110 11.19 -14.56 -4.59
N GLN A 111 10.58 -15.24 -5.57
CA GLN A 111 9.59 -16.30 -5.32
C GLN A 111 10.18 -17.47 -4.50
N ASN A 112 11.45 -17.80 -4.74
CA ASN A 112 12.20 -18.78 -3.98
C ASN A 112 12.73 -18.25 -2.62
N LYS A 113 12.37 -17.03 -2.22
CA LYS A 113 12.82 -16.33 -1.00
C LYS A 113 14.35 -16.17 -0.87
N ASP A 114 15.10 -16.34 -1.97
CA ASP A 114 16.54 -16.05 -2.03
C ASP A 114 16.74 -14.58 -2.40
N TYR A 115 16.47 -13.72 -1.42
CA TYR A 115 16.48 -12.28 -1.60
C TYR A 115 17.85 -11.72 -2.00
N THR A 116 18.94 -12.32 -1.53
CA THR A 116 20.31 -11.91 -1.87
C THR A 116 20.60 -12.09 -3.36
N LYS A 117 20.27 -13.25 -3.92
CA LYS A 117 20.43 -13.47 -5.37
C LYS A 117 19.43 -12.65 -6.16
N SER A 118 18.21 -12.49 -5.65
CA SER A 118 17.19 -11.64 -6.28
C SER A 118 17.69 -10.20 -6.47
N LEU A 119 18.19 -9.56 -5.42
CA LEU A 119 18.76 -8.21 -5.49
C LEU A 119 19.90 -8.13 -6.50
N LYS A 120 20.83 -9.10 -6.49
CA LYS A 120 21.96 -9.13 -7.42
C LYS A 120 21.52 -9.10 -8.89
N PHE A 121 20.49 -9.86 -9.26
CA PHE A 121 20.00 -9.87 -10.64
C PHE A 121 19.12 -8.65 -10.96
N ALA A 122 18.37 -8.13 -9.98
CA ALA A 122 17.63 -6.88 -10.15
C ALA A 122 18.57 -5.69 -10.38
N ASP A 123 19.65 -5.58 -9.61
CA ASP A 123 20.65 -4.52 -9.74
C ASP A 123 21.34 -4.54 -11.12
N LYS A 124 21.67 -5.73 -11.63
CA LYS A 124 22.20 -5.88 -13.00
C LYS A 124 21.22 -5.40 -14.06
N ALA A 125 19.95 -5.77 -13.94
CA ALA A 125 18.93 -5.35 -14.90
C ALA A 125 18.74 -3.83 -14.89
N ILE A 126 18.80 -3.20 -13.71
CA ILE A 126 18.77 -1.74 -13.55
C ILE A 126 20.03 -1.09 -14.17
N GLU A 127 21.21 -1.65 -13.94
CA GLU A 127 22.46 -1.19 -14.55
C GLU A 127 22.36 -1.20 -16.07
N TYR A 128 21.87 -2.29 -16.67
CA TYR A 128 21.70 -2.41 -18.12
C TYR A 128 20.61 -1.48 -18.66
N SER A 129 19.52 -1.30 -17.91
CA SER A 129 18.47 -0.32 -18.23
C SER A 129 19.04 1.10 -18.29
N ASN A 130 19.80 1.51 -17.27
CA ASN A 130 20.43 2.82 -17.22
C ASN A 130 21.47 3.02 -18.34
N ALA A 131 22.29 2.00 -18.61
CA ALA A 131 23.32 2.09 -19.64
C ALA A 131 22.75 2.17 -21.07
N SER A 132 21.59 1.54 -21.31
CA SER A 132 20.94 1.54 -22.62
C SER A 132 19.89 2.64 -22.81
N GLY A 133 19.43 3.27 -21.72
CA GLY A 133 18.27 4.16 -21.72
C GLY A 133 16.93 3.42 -21.85
N ASP A 134 16.92 2.08 -21.82
CA ASP A 134 15.71 1.28 -21.93
C ASP A 134 15.00 1.17 -20.57
N VAL A 135 13.97 1.98 -20.38
CA VAL A 135 13.21 2.06 -19.13
C VAL A 135 12.04 1.07 -19.02
N ARG A 136 11.84 0.16 -19.98
CA ARG A 136 10.66 -0.72 -20.04
C ARG A 136 10.43 -1.56 -18.79
N TYR A 137 11.50 -1.96 -18.10
CA TYR A 137 11.44 -2.82 -16.91
C TYR A 137 11.86 -2.11 -15.61
N ILE A 138 12.24 -0.82 -15.66
CA ILE A 138 12.84 -0.14 -14.51
C ILE A 138 11.89 -0.11 -13.31
N ASN A 139 10.60 0.15 -13.55
CA ASN A 139 9.57 0.21 -12.51
C ASN A 139 9.36 -1.17 -11.86
N ASN A 140 9.25 -2.22 -12.67
CA ASN A 140 9.10 -3.59 -12.17
C ASN A 140 10.31 -4.03 -11.34
N LEU A 141 11.51 -3.58 -11.73
CA LEU A 141 12.77 -3.88 -11.03
C LEU A 141 12.88 -3.12 -9.71
N LEU A 142 12.55 -1.83 -9.70
CA LEU A 142 12.55 -1.04 -8.47
C LEU A 142 11.46 -1.53 -7.51
N GLY A 143 10.25 -1.83 -8.00
CA GLY A 143 9.19 -2.44 -7.19
C GLY A 143 9.61 -3.78 -6.61
N LEU A 144 10.28 -4.63 -7.41
CA LEU A 144 10.86 -5.88 -6.92
C LEU A 144 11.93 -5.65 -5.84
N LYS A 145 12.84 -4.69 -6.02
CA LYS A 145 13.82 -4.32 -5.00
C LYS A 145 13.17 -3.82 -3.72
N ALA A 146 12.13 -3.01 -3.83
CA ALA A 146 11.39 -2.51 -2.68
C ALA A 146 10.76 -3.67 -1.90
N MET A 147 10.03 -4.58 -2.57
CA MET A 147 9.45 -5.79 -1.95
C MET A 147 10.52 -6.69 -1.32
N ILE A 148 11.71 -6.81 -1.92
CA ILE A 148 12.81 -7.56 -1.30
C ILE A 148 13.26 -6.88 0.00
N TYR A 149 13.48 -5.56 -0.05
CA TYR A 149 13.93 -4.82 1.13
C TYR A 149 12.88 -4.76 2.23
N GLU A 150 11.58 -4.81 1.94
CA GLU A 150 10.54 -4.95 2.97
C GLU A 150 10.76 -6.18 3.87
N ASN A 151 11.38 -7.23 3.32
CA ASN A 151 11.68 -8.47 4.03
C ASN A 151 13.08 -8.51 4.68
N ILE A 152 13.98 -7.57 4.35
CA ILE A 152 15.37 -7.54 4.85
C ILE A 152 15.67 -6.29 5.68
N ASP A 153 15.36 -5.12 5.13
CA ASP A 153 15.77 -3.81 5.62
C ASP A 153 14.74 -2.74 5.16
N PRO A 154 13.72 -2.44 5.99
CA PRO A 154 12.67 -1.49 5.66
C PRO A 154 13.19 -0.09 5.29
N ASN A 155 14.33 0.35 5.83
CA ASN A 155 14.92 1.65 5.51
C ASN A 155 15.38 1.70 4.04
N LYS A 156 15.93 0.60 3.53
CA LYS A 156 16.29 0.50 2.11
C LYS A 156 15.06 0.38 1.22
N ALA A 157 13.98 -0.25 1.68
CA ALA A 157 12.73 -0.30 0.94
C ALA A 157 12.16 1.11 0.73
N ILE A 158 12.15 1.94 1.77
CA ILE A 158 11.77 3.36 1.72
C ILE A 158 12.63 4.12 0.69
N GLN A 159 13.96 3.93 0.68
CA GLN A 159 14.84 4.58 -0.30
C GLN A 159 14.52 4.17 -1.74
N VAL A 160 14.18 2.90 -1.97
CA VAL A 160 13.80 2.41 -3.30
C VAL A 160 12.44 2.95 -3.71
N TYR A 161 11.44 2.89 -2.84
CA TYR A 161 10.14 3.51 -3.10
C TYR A 161 10.25 5.01 -3.34
N PHE A 162 11.16 5.69 -2.65
CA PHE A 162 11.46 7.10 -2.93
C PHE A 162 12.05 7.31 -4.33
N THR A 163 12.96 6.43 -4.77
CA THR A 163 13.50 6.52 -6.13
C THR A 163 12.41 6.33 -7.18
N ILE A 164 11.49 5.39 -6.95
CA ILE A 164 10.31 5.17 -7.81
C ILE A 164 9.45 6.43 -7.83
N PHE A 165 9.19 6.99 -6.65
CA PHE A 165 8.42 8.20 -6.45
C PHE A 165 9.03 9.43 -7.16
N GLU A 166 10.35 9.66 -7.06
CA GLU A 166 11.02 10.79 -7.72
C GLU A 166 10.99 10.67 -9.25
N GLN A 167 11.06 9.45 -9.76
CA GLN A 167 11.07 9.19 -11.20
C GLN A 167 9.66 9.16 -11.80
N LEU A 168 8.63 8.90 -10.99
CA LEU A 168 7.28 8.64 -11.45
C LEU A 168 6.29 9.54 -10.70
N GLU A 169 6.12 10.76 -11.18
CA GLU A 169 5.10 11.69 -10.66
C GLU A 169 3.65 11.16 -10.81
N ASP A 170 3.43 10.01 -11.45
CA ASP A 170 2.12 9.51 -11.86
C ASP A 170 1.75 8.07 -11.44
N ASP A 171 2.56 7.31 -10.69
CA ASP A 171 2.16 5.96 -10.25
C ASP A 171 1.50 5.94 -8.86
N ALA A 172 0.16 5.88 -8.86
CA ALA A 172 -0.63 5.85 -7.63
C ALA A 172 -0.34 4.61 -6.77
N ALA A 173 -0.05 3.46 -7.39
CA ALA A 173 0.27 2.24 -6.65
C ALA A 173 1.59 2.34 -5.89
N SER A 174 2.53 3.16 -6.39
CA SER A 174 3.79 3.46 -5.72
C SER A 174 3.60 4.38 -4.52
N TYR A 175 2.71 5.37 -4.61
CA TYR A 175 2.29 6.19 -3.47
C TYR A 175 1.66 5.35 -2.36
N ASP A 176 0.77 4.42 -2.74
CA ASP A 176 0.04 3.57 -1.80
C ASP A 176 0.99 2.63 -1.03
N ARG A 177 1.91 1.95 -1.73
CA ARG A 177 2.87 1.03 -1.08
C ARG A 177 3.88 1.77 -0.21
N PHE A 178 4.32 2.94 -0.66
CA PHE A 178 5.22 3.77 0.11
C PHE A 178 4.59 4.28 1.40
N SER A 179 3.36 4.80 1.30
CA SER A 179 2.59 5.27 2.46
C SER A 179 2.34 4.12 3.44
N SER A 180 1.85 2.97 2.96
CA SER A 180 1.64 1.78 3.80
C SER A 180 2.91 1.32 4.49
N LEU A 181 4.06 1.32 3.79
CA LEU A 181 5.33 0.92 4.39
C LEU A 181 5.79 1.87 5.50
N ILE A 182 5.67 3.18 5.28
CA ILE A 182 5.98 4.19 6.30
C ILE A 182 5.06 4.01 7.51
N ILE A 183 3.78 3.67 7.30
CA ILE A 183 2.80 3.51 8.37
C ILE A 183 3.01 2.21 9.16
N ASP A 184 3.22 1.08 8.48
CA ASP A 184 3.22 -0.26 9.09
C ASP A 184 4.56 -0.67 9.71
N LYS A 185 5.69 -0.22 9.14
CA LYS A 185 7.04 -0.72 9.50
C LYS A 185 7.85 0.23 10.33
N PHE A 186 7.45 1.49 10.43
CA PHE A 186 8.04 2.39 11.41
C PHE A 186 7.29 2.23 12.73
N ASP A 187 7.88 1.46 13.64
CA ASP A 187 7.70 1.74 15.05
C ASP A 187 8.39 3.10 15.29
N PHE A 188 7.57 4.17 15.26
CA PHE A 188 7.98 5.59 15.30
C PHE A 188 8.80 5.97 16.56
N SER A 189 9.06 5.01 17.46
CA SER A 189 9.59 5.20 18.80
C SER A 189 11.10 5.42 18.90
N GLN A 190 11.93 4.94 17.96
CA GLN A 190 13.39 4.86 18.22
C GLN A 190 14.29 5.88 17.51
N ASN A 191 13.86 6.56 16.44
CA ASN A 191 14.76 7.38 15.60
C ASN A 191 14.33 8.85 15.43
N PHE A 192 13.32 9.33 16.16
CA PHE A 192 12.79 10.70 16.01
C PHE A 192 13.64 11.79 16.70
N THR A 193 14.52 11.43 17.62
CA THR A 193 15.28 12.40 18.44
C THR A 193 16.23 13.28 17.62
N ASN A 194 16.57 12.90 16.39
CA ASN A 194 17.38 13.71 15.47
C ASN A 194 16.59 14.35 14.30
N LEU A 195 15.25 14.20 14.27
CA LEU A 195 14.39 14.69 13.19
C LEU A 195 13.44 15.82 13.62
N ASN A 196 13.36 16.11 14.92
CA ASN A 196 12.98 17.43 15.40
C ASN A 196 14.11 18.40 15.01
N THR A 197 13.87 19.41 14.19
CA THR A 197 12.94 20.50 14.52
C THR A 197 12.24 21.03 13.29
N ALA A 198 10.93 21.26 13.42
CA ALA A 198 10.07 22.09 12.57
C ALA A 198 10.85 22.98 11.60
N SER A 199 11.09 22.50 10.39
CA SER A 199 11.53 23.41 9.34
C SER A 199 10.37 24.39 9.13
N PRO A 200 10.58 25.72 9.20
CA PRO A 200 9.57 26.69 8.78
C PRO A 200 8.98 26.34 7.39
N ASP A 201 9.78 25.67 6.56
CA ASP A 201 9.36 25.17 5.26
C ASP A 201 8.32 24.05 5.34
N TYR A 202 8.33 23.20 6.37
CA TYR A 202 7.31 22.14 6.56
C TYR A 202 5.95 22.72 6.91
N ASN A 203 5.89 23.60 7.91
CA ASN A 203 4.65 24.29 8.28
C ASN A 203 4.08 25.07 7.09
N LYS A 204 4.96 25.69 6.30
CA LYS A 204 4.57 26.37 5.06
C LYS A 204 4.05 25.39 4.00
N ALA A 205 4.71 24.25 3.78
CA ALA A 205 4.26 23.22 2.86
C ALA A 205 2.87 22.69 3.23
N THR A 206 2.66 22.40 4.52
CA THR A 206 1.37 21.97 5.05
C THR A 206 0.31 23.07 4.95
N GLN A 207 0.67 24.34 5.14
CA GLN A 207 -0.27 25.45 4.93
C GLN A 207 -0.70 25.57 3.46
N LEU A 208 0.24 25.45 2.52
CA LEU A 208 -0.04 25.44 1.07
C LEU A 208 -0.95 24.27 0.69
N PHE A 209 -0.67 23.09 1.25
CA PHE A 209 -1.50 21.92 1.04
C PHE A 209 -2.93 22.12 1.56
N ARG A 210 -3.07 22.71 2.75
CA ARG A 210 -4.36 23.04 3.35
C ARG A 210 -5.11 24.15 2.62
N SER A 211 -4.44 25.05 1.93
CA SER A 211 -5.09 26.06 1.08
C SER A 211 -5.55 25.51 -0.28
N GLY A 212 -5.22 24.25 -0.59
CA GLY A 212 -5.47 23.65 -1.90
C GLY A 212 -4.45 24.07 -2.96
N ASP A 213 -3.36 24.72 -2.56
CA ASP A 213 -2.25 25.06 -3.46
C ASP A 213 -1.31 23.85 -3.59
N LEU A 214 -1.82 22.82 -4.27
CA LEU A 214 -1.18 21.51 -4.34
C LEU A 214 0.19 21.58 -5.02
N GLU A 215 0.35 22.39 -6.06
CA GLU A 215 1.61 22.49 -6.79
C GLU A 215 2.73 23.05 -5.90
N ASN A 216 2.48 24.17 -5.21
CA ASN A 216 3.47 24.75 -4.32
C ASN A 216 3.71 23.87 -3.07
N ALA A 217 2.67 23.16 -2.60
CA ALA A 217 2.82 22.18 -1.53
C ALA A 217 3.75 21.02 -1.95
N ILE A 218 3.53 20.43 -3.13
CA ILE A 218 4.34 19.34 -3.69
C ILE A 218 5.80 19.77 -3.82
N VAL A 219 6.05 20.94 -4.41
CA VAL A 219 7.42 21.50 -4.54
C VAL A 219 8.06 21.67 -3.17
N SER A 220 7.31 22.21 -2.20
CA SER A 220 7.83 22.44 -0.85
C SER A 220 8.16 21.13 -0.13
N TYR A 221 7.29 20.12 -0.19
CA TYR A 221 7.58 18.82 0.39
C TYR A 221 8.76 18.11 -0.27
N LYS A 222 8.87 18.17 -1.61
CA LYS A 222 10.03 17.62 -2.33
C LYS A 222 11.33 18.28 -1.86
N LYS A 223 11.35 19.60 -1.71
CA LYS A 223 12.52 20.34 -1.19
C LYS A 223 12.89 19.87 0.23
N ILE A 224 11.91 19.74 1.12
CA ILE A 224 12.13 19.28 2.49
C ILE A 224 12.71 17.87 2.49
N ILE A 225 12.19 16.97 1.66
CA ILE A 225 12.67 15.60 1.57
C ILE A 225 14.10 15.53 1.04
N GLN A 226 14.46 16.37 0.06
CA GLN A 226 15.82 16.45 -0.47
C GLN A 226 16.83 16.86 0.59
N GLU A 227 16.46 17.83 1.44
CA GLU A 227 17.30 18.33 2.53
C GLU A 227 17.30 17.39 3.74
N TYR A 228 16.15 16.78 4.03
CA TYR A 228 15.88 15.93 5.19
C TYR A 228 15.30 14.60 4.71
N LYS A 229 16.17 13.70 4.26
CA LYS A 229 15.79 12.39 3.69
C LYS A 229 14.92 11.50 4.59
N PHE A 230 14.89 11.76 5.89
CA PHE A 230 14.10 11.02 6.87
C PHE A 230 12.93 11.84 7.45
N CYS A 231 12.53 12.94 6.81
CA CYS A 231 11.35 13.71 7.20
C CYS A 231 10.04 13.00 6.78
N TYR A 232 9.66 11.94 7.50
CA TYR A 232 8.42 11.17 7.29
C TYR A 232 7.15 12.02 7.15
N PRO A 233 6.96 13.11 7.93
CA PRO A 233 5.81 13.99 7.76
C PRO A 233 5.71 14.58 6.35
N ALA A 234 6.84 15.01 5.78
CA ALA A 234 6.90 15.57 4.43
C ALA A 234 6.55 14.52 3.37
N TYR A 235 6.94 13.26 3.57
CA TYR A 235 6.54 12.16 2.68
C TYR A 235 5.04 11.88 2.71
N LEU A 236 4.41 11.89 3.89
CA LEU A 236 2.95 11.74 4.03
C LEU A 236 2.24 12.90 3.34
N GLY A 237 2.60 14.15 3.66
CA GLY A 237 2.01 15.34 3.06
C GLY A 237 2.17 15.38 1.53
N LEU A 238 3.35 15.00 1.02
CA LEU A 238 3.62 14.91 -0.41
C LEU A 238 2.76 13.85 -1.10
N THR A 239 2.68 12.66 -0.51
CA THR A 239 1.84 11.57 -1.00
C THR A 239 0.40 12.08 -1.11
N GLN A 240 -0.10 12.74 -0.06
CA GLN A 240 -1.46 13.28 -0.04
C GLN A 240 -1.71 14.34 -1.10
N ALA A 241 -0.79 15.29 -1.26
CA ALA A 241 -0.89 16.32 -2.26
C ALA A 241 -0.92 15.77 -3.69
N LEU A 242 -0.11 14.74 -3.99
CA LEU A 242 -0.04 14.15 -5.33
C LEU A 242 -1.29 13.35 -5.69
N TYR A 243 -1.85 12.61 -4.75
CA TYR A 243 -3.10 11.91 -4.99
C TYR A 243 -4.27 12.88 -5.12
N GLU A 244 -4.35 13.90 -4.26
CA GLU A 244 -5.36 14.94 -4.39
C GLU A 244 -5.22 15.66 -5.74
N ARG A 245 -3.99 15.90 -6.21
CA ARG A 245 -3.73 16.46 -7.56
C ARG A 245 -4.26 15.54 -8.67
N LYS A 246 -4.05 14.23 -8.54
CA LYS A 246 -4.39 13.24 -9.58
C LYS A 246 -5.86 12.87 -9.62
N PHE A 247 -6.47 12.63 -8.45
CA PHE A 247 -7.84 12.10 -8.33
C PHE A 247 -8.84 13.14 -7.85
N GLY A 248 -8.37 14.32 -7.43
CA GLY A 248 -9.18 15.29 -6.70
C GLY A 248 -9.49 14.82 -5.28
N LEU A 249 -10.12 15.70 -4.50
CA LEU A 249 -10.84 15.29 -3.31
C LEU A 249 -12.03 14.42 -3.75
N ARG A 250 -12.02 13.13 -3.42
CA ARG A 250 -13.24 12.31 -3.55
C ARG A 250 -14.38 13.02 -2.85
N LYS A 251 -15.53 13.10 -3.52
CA LYS A 251 -16.70 13.92 -3.16
C LYS A 251 -17.01 13.82 -1.67
N ILE A 252 -16.41 14.69 -0.87
CA ILE A 252 -16.86 14.91 0.49
C ILE A 252 -18.18 15.63 0.32
N GLY A 253 -19.28 14.89 0.47
CA GLY A 253 -20.60 15.49 0.48
C GLY A 253 -20.65 16.60 1.54
N ASN A 254 -21.56 17.56 1.36
CA ASN A 254 -21.88 18.46 2.45
C ASN A 254 -22.61 17.65 3.53
N TYR A 255 -21.85 17.17 4.51
CA TYR A 255 -22.39 16.51 5.69
C TYR A 255 -22.98 17.54 6.63
N LYS A 256 -24.06 17.19 7.33
CA LYS A 256 -24.62 18.07 8.34
C LYS A 256 -23.67 18.15 9.52
N THR A 257 -23.35 19.36 9.96
CA THR A 257 -22.58 19.62 11.18
C THR A 257 -23.27 19.00 12.40
N PRO A 258 -22.64 18.05 13.11
CA PRO A 258 -23.19 17.53 14.35
C PRO A 258 -23.28 18.62 15.44
N LYS A 259 -24.35 18.60 16.23
CA LYS A 259 -24.54 19.58 17.31
C LYS A 259 -23.44 19.40 18.37
N GLY A 260 -22.82 20.51 18.77
CA GLY A 260 -21.76 20.52 19.79
C GLY A 260 -20.37 20.14 19.28
N ILE A 261 -20.17 19.99 17.95
CA ILE A 261 -18.88 19.55 17.40
C ILE A 261 -17.71 20.46 17.76
N SER A 262 -17.93 21.78 17.84
CA SER A 262 -16.91 22.75 18.23
C SER A 262 -16.50 22.66 19.71
N GLY A 263 -17.35 22.06 20.56
CA GLY A 263 -17.00 21.78 21.96
C GLY A 263 -16.08 20.56 22.09
N LEU A 264 -16.19 19.61 21.16
CA LEU A 264 -15.38 18.40 21.14
C LEU A 264 -14.02 18.69 20.49
N PHE A 265 -14.02 19.33 19.32
CA PHE A 265 -12.81 19.65 18.57
C PHE A 265 -12.26 21.01 19.00
N THR A 266 -11.20 21.02 19.80
CA THR A 266 -10.73 22.25 20.49
C THR A 266 -10.21 23.34 19.55
N ASN A 267 -9.69 22.95 18.39
CA ASN A 267 -9.20 23.87 17.36
C ASN A 267 -10.05 23.86 16.09
N TYR A 268 -11.34 23.49 16.22
CA TYR A 268 -12.28 23.37 15.10
C TYR A 268 -12.36 24.64 14.22
N ASP A 269 -12.31 25.82 14.82
CA ASP A 269 -12.43 27.09 14.10
C ASP A 269 -11.21 27.39 13.21
N GLN A 270 -10.05 26.80 13.52
CA GLN A 270 -8.80 26.94 12.75
C GLN A 270 -8.75 26.00 11.54
N LEU A 271 -9.75 25.13 11.38
CA LEU A 271 -9.83 24.18 10.28
C LEU A 271 -10.47 24.81 9.04
N ASN A 272 -9.96 24.46 7.87
CA ASN A 272 -10.56 24.84 6.59
C ASN A 272 -11.85 24.03 6.34
N GLN A 273 -12.59 24.39 5.29
CA GLN A 273 -13.88 23.74 5.02
C GLN A 273 -13.74 22.25 4.67
N THR A 274 -12.69 21.87 3.93
CA THR A 274 -12.42 20.47 3.57
C THR A 274 -12.20 19.62 4.82
N GLU A 275 -11.36 20.09 5.74
CA GLU A 275 -11.07 19.42 7.02
C GLU A 275 -12.33 19.28 7.88
N LYS A 276 -13.15 20.33 7.94
CA LYS A 276 -14.45 20.27 8.63
C LYS A 276 -15.37 19.22 8.01
N ASN A 277 -15.43 19.13 6.69
CA ASN A 277 -16.25 18.14 6.01
C ASN A 277 -15.76 16.70 6.28
N ILE A 278 -14.44 16.46 6.33
CA ILE A 278 -13.85 15.16 6.72
C ILE A 278 -14.28 14.80 8.14
N ILE A 279 -14.17 15.75 9.08
CA ILE A 279 -14.58 15.53 10.48
C ILE A 279 -16.05 15.19 10.54
N HIS A 280 -16.91 15.96 9.85
CA HIS A 280 -18.34 15.69 9.83
C HIS A 280 -18.62 14.29 9.30
N ALA A 281 -18.01 13.89 8.19
CA ALA A 281 -18.15 12.54 7.65
C ALA A 281 -17.74 11.45 8.68
N SER A 282 -16.64 11.68 9.40
CA SER A 282 -16.07 10.76 10.37
C SER A 282 -16.91 10.59 11.63
N VAL A 283 -17.62 11.65 12.05
CA VAL A 283 -18.39 11.66 13.30
C VAL A 283 -19.90 11.51 13.10
N LEU A 284 -20.42 11.82 11.90
CA LEU A 284 -21.86 11.82 11.62
C LEU A 284 -22.57 10.49 11.92
N PRO A 285 -22.00 9.30 11.62
CA PRO A 285 -22.67 8.02 11.88
C PRO A 285 -23.16 7.85 13.31
N LEU A 286 -22.40 8.35 14.29
CA LEU A 286 -22.74 8.36 15.71
C LEU A 286 -22.66 9.79 16.30
N GLY A 287 -23.08 10.79 15.53
CA GLY A 287 -23.00 12.20 15.93
C GLY A 287 -23.87 12.57 17.15
N ASN A 288 -24.83 11.72 17.52
CA ASN A 288 -25.60 11.78 18.76
C ASN A 288 -24.70 11.67 20.02
N PHE A 289 -23.56 10.99 19.92
CA PHE A 289 -22.61 10.85 21.03
C PHE A 289 -21.78 12.11 21.29
N VAL A 290 -21.66 13.06 20.35
CA VAL A 290 -20.88 14.30 20.53
C VAL A 290 -21.24 15.02 21.83
N ASN A 291 -22.54 15.17 22.12
CA ASN A 291 -22.98 15.83 23.36
C ASN A 291 -22.70 15.01 24.62
N ARG A 292 -22.72 13.67 24.53
CA ARG A 292 -22.39 12.79 25.67
C ARG A 292 -20.90 12.89 25.98
N ILE A 293 -20.06 12.88 24.95
CA ILE A 293 -18.61 13.03 25.05
C ILE A 293 -18.25 14.42 25.61
N ASN A 294 -18.86 15.49 25.10
CA ASN A 294 -18.65 16.85 25.62
C ASN A 294 -18.97 16.98 27.12
N LYS A 295 -20.03 16.31 27.62
CA LYS A 295 -20.39 16.34 29.04
C LYS A 295 -19.33 15.73 29.96
N ARG A 296 -18.48 14.87 29.42
CA ARG A 296 -17.34 14.27 30.13
C ARG A 296 -16.09 15.15 30.11
N ASN A 297 -16.18 16.34 29.48
CA ASN A 297 -15.05 17.23 29.27
C ASN A 297 -13.92 16.56 28.46
N ALA A 298 -14.33 15.76 27.47
CA ALA A 298 -13.41 15.13 26.54
C ALA A 298 -13.10 16.05 25.35
N HIS A 299 -11.88 15.93 24.81
CA HIS A 299 -11.33 16.81 23.79
C HIS A 299 -10.73 16.02 22.62
N PHE A 300 -10.91 16.55 21.41
CA PHE A 300 -10.29 16.06 20.19
C PHE A 300 -9.43 17.18 19.61
N ILE A 301 -8.16 16.89 19.33
CA ILE A 301 -7.17 17.87 18.88
C ILE A 301 -6.58 17.42 17.54
N ILE A 302 -6.56 18.32 16.55
CA ILE A 302 -5.95 18.06 15.25
C ILE A 302 -4.70 18.92 15.08
N VAL A 303 -3.54 18.32 14.91
CA VAL A 303 -2.26 19.06 14.94
C VAL A 303 -1.26 18.53 13.92
N PRO A 304 -0.29 19.34 13.46
CA PRO A 304 0.83 18.87 12.63
C PRO A 304 1.59 17.73 13.30
N ILE A 305 1.86 16.63 12.57
CA ILE A 305 2.41 15.38 13.14
C ILE A 305 3.65 15.62 14.02
N ASP A 306 4.48 16.58 13.68
CA ASP A 306 5.73 16.98 14.33
C ASP A 306 5.57 17.89 15.58
N THR A 307 4.34 18.19 16.01
CA THR A 307 4.09 19.05 17.19
C THR A 307 4.35 18.31 18.51
N LYS A 308 4.97 19.00 19.47
CA LYS A 308 5.09 18.48 20.84
C LYS A 308 3.75 18.55 21.54
N LEU A 309 3.15 17.40 21.89
CA LEU A 309 1.87 17.38 22.60
C LEU A 309 1.92 18.02 23.99
N THR A 310 3.10 18.06 24.64
CA THR A 310 3.29 18.70 25.95
C THR A 310 3.00 20.20 25.94
N ASP A 311 3.01 20.82 24.76
CA ASP A 311 2.79 22.26 24.60
C ASP A 311 1.29 22.60 24.55
N TYR A 312 0.41 21.59 24.49
CA TYR A 312 -1.04 21.80 24.50
C TYR A 312 -1.61 21.94 25.92
N PRO A 313 -2.50 22.91 26.19
CA PRO A 313 -3.01 23.21 27.53
C PRO A 313 -3.72 22.05 28.23
N VAL A 314 -4.32 21.15 27.45
CA VAL A 314 -5.11 20.00 27.94
C VAL A 314 -4.22 18.90 28.54
N ASN A 315 -2.89 19.00 28.40
CA ASN A 315 -1.95 17.90 28.59
C ASN A 315 -1.11 17.94 29.89
N GLN A 316 -1.66 18.43 31.01
CA GLN A 316 -1.00 18.23 32.32
C GLN A 316 -0.75 16.74 32.64
N TYR A 317 -1.60 15.83 32.14
CA TYR A 317 -1.48 14.38 32.32
C TYR A 317 -0.31 13.75 31.53
N LEU A 318 0.03 14.28 30.35
CA LEU A 318 1.14 13.79 29.53
C LEU A 318 2.52 14.16 30.09
N LYS A 319 2.62 15.25 30.87
CA LYS A 319 3.89 15.68 31.47
C LYS A 319 4.48 14.66 32.45
N ASN A 320 3.65 13.78 33.01
CA ASN A 320 4.04 12.83 34.06
C ASN A 320 4.13 11.38 33.58
N GLN A 321 3.83 11.11 32.31
CA GLN A 321 3.89 9.78 31.74
C GLN A 321 5.10 9.70 30.80
N ASN A 322 5.97 8.72 30.98
CA ASN A 322 7.00 8.34 30.00
C ASN A 322 6.36 7.69 28.77
N TYR A 323 5.31 8.29 28.20
CA TYR A 323 4.94 7.95 26.83
C TYR A 323 6.10 8.42 25.98
N LEU A 324 6.80 7.47 25.36
CA LEU A 324 7.66 7.73 24.22
C LEU A 324 6.92 8.72 23.32
N GLU A 325 7.63 9.76 22.89
CA GLU A 325 7.23 10.74 21.88
C GLU A 325 6.94 10.03 20.54
N ASN A 326 5.93 9.16 20.52
CA ASN A 326 5.53 8.30 19.43
C ASN A 326 4.72 9.14 18.47
N ILE A 327 5.45 9.86 17.62
CA ILE A 327 4.90 10.76 16.62
C ILE A 327 4.40 9.94 15.43
N SER A 328 3.24 9.32 15.65
CA SER A 328 2.19 9.10 14.68
C SER A 328 0.92 9.27 15.50
N TYR A 329 0.31 10.47 15.51
CA TYR A 329 -0.71 10.81 16.52
C TYR A 329 -1.89 9.85 16.63
N CYS A 330 -2.13 9.03 15.60
CA CYS A 330 -3.06 7.91 15.64
C CYS A 330 -2.70 6.81 16.67
N SER A 331 -1.53 6.90 17.31
CA SER A 331 -1.07 5.96 18.35
C SER A 331 -1.03 6.58 19.75
N LEU A 332 -1.26 7.89 19.88
CA LEU A 332 -1.45 8.57 21.18
C LEU A 332 -2.94 8.49 21.55
N ARG A 333 -3.37 7.23 21.64
CA ARG A 333 -4.70 6.73 21.93
C ARG A 333 -5.19 7.31 23.25
N GLY A 334 -6.39 7.89 23.26
CA GLY A 334 -7.22 8.05 24.46
C GLY A 334 -6.44 8.28 25.76
N ILE A 335 -5.55 9.27 25.81
CA ILE A 335 -4.71 9.52 26.99
C ILE A 335 -5.66 9.89 28.14
N GLY A 336 -5.95 8.90 28.99
CA GLY A 336 -6.94 9.01 30.07
C GLY A 336 -8.41 8.85 29.65
N GLY A 337 -8.72 8.34 28.44
CA GLY A 337 -10.09 8.08 27.97
C GLY A 337 -10.90 9.31 27.55
N ASP A 338 -10.39 10.52 27.81
CA ASP A 338 -11.08 11.77 27.54
C ASP A 338 -10.37 12.65 26.48
N ASN A 339 -9.17 12.28 25.99
CA ASN A 339 -8.46 13.08 24.99
C ASN A 339 -8.02 12.25 23.78
N ALA A 340 -8.29 12.77 22.57
CA ALA A 340 -7.89 12.17 21.30
C ALA A 340 -7.08 13.15 20.44
N PHE A 341 -6.12 12.63 19.68
CA PHE A 341 -5.22 13.43 18.84
C PHE A 341 -5.12 12.82 17.44
N VAL A 342 -5.12 13.65 16.40
CA VAL A 342 -4.87 13.22 15.02
C VAL A 342 -3.94 14.19 14.30
N GLY A 343 -3.04 13.63 13.49
CA GLY A 343 -2.19 14.39 12.58
C GLY A 343 -2.98 15.08 11.49
N ILE A 344 -2.69 16.33 11.19
CA ILE A 344 -3.38 17.02 10.09
C ILE A 344 -3.13 16.33 8.74
N GLU A 345 -1.96 15.72 8.59
CA GLU A 345 -1.51 14.87 7.50
C GLU A 345 -2.20 13.50 7.48
N ARG A 346 -3.08 13.20 8.44
CA ARG A 346 -3.86 11.96 8.53
C ARG A 346 -5.35 12.18 8.34
N LEU A 347 -5.81 13.44 8.29
CA LEU A 347 -7.22 13.75 8.05
C LEU A 347 -7.72 13.15 6.74
N ARG A 348 -6.90 13.25 5.70
CA ARG A 348 -7.27 12.82 4.36
C ARG A 348 -7.20 11.31 4.17
N ASP A 349 -6.70 10.52 5.13
CA ASP A 349 -6.69 9.05 5.06
C ASP A 349 -8.12 8.49 4.84
N PHE A 350 -9.16 9.27 5.18
CA PHE A 350 -10.56 9.02 4.87
C PHE A 350 -10.90 8.93 3.36
N LEU A 351 -10.11 9.54 2.47
CA LEU A 351 -10.49 9.83 1.06
C LEU A 351 -9.85 8.92 0.02
N TRP A 352 -9.10 7.91 0.42
CA TRP A 352 -8.35 7.06 -0.50
C TRP A 352 -9.17 5.80 -0.79
N ASP A 353 -9.55 5.56 -2.06
CA ASP A 353 -9.80 4.17 -2.48
C ASP A 353 -8.44 3.49 -2.44
N VAL A 354 -8.12 2.96 -1.28
CA VAL A 354 -7.04 2.01 -1.21
C VAL A 354 -7.50 0.78 -2.01
N PRO A 355 -6.69 0.26 -2.94
CA PRO A 355 -6.97 -0.97 -3.65
C PRO A 355 -7.41 -2.07 -2.68
N GLN A 356 -8.19 -3.04 -3.16
CA GLN A 356 -8.84 -4.09 -2.36
C GLN A 356 -7.90 -4.84 -1.37
N SER A 357 -6.58 -4.82 -1.62
CA SER A 357 -5.52 -5.39 -0.77
C SER A 357 -5.11 -4.54 0.44
N LEU A 358 -5.53 -3.28 0.52
CA LEU A 358 -5.16 -2.30 1.55
C LEU A 358 -6.39 -1.74 2.28
N LYS A 359 -7.45 -2.54 2.38
CA LYS A 359 -8.72 -2.24 3.09
C LYS A 359 -8.58 -1.91 4.59
N PHE A 360 -7.37 -1.82 5.13
CA PHE A 360 -7.10 -1.83 6.57
C PHE A 360 -6.56 -0.53 7.15
N ILE A 361 -6.66 0.61 6.46
CA ILE A 361 -6.48 1.91 7.13
C ILE A 361 -7.86 2.40 7.60
N PRO A 362 -8.26 2.18 8.86
CA PRO A 362 -9.44 2.83 9.40
C PRO A 362 -9.19 4.34 9.41
N ALA A 363 -10.13 5.11 8.85
CA ALA A 363 -9.97 6.56 8.74
C ALA A 363 -9.70 7.18 10.11
N CYS A 364 -8.50 7.74 10.30
CA CYS A 364 -7.94 8.02 11.62
C CYS A 364 -8.85 8.84 12.52
N VAL A 365 -9.55 9.84 11.97
CA VAL A 365 -10.50 10.66 12.73
C VAL A 365 -11.68 9.82 13.23
N ALA A 366 -12.22 8.94 12.40
CA ALA A 366 -13.32 8.07 12.80
C ALA A 366 -12.84 7.04 13.84
N HIS A 367 -11.67 6.44 13.64
CA HIS A 367 -11.08 5.51 14.60
C HIS A 367 -10.92 6.14 15.99
N GLU A 368 -10.25 7.30 16.08
CA GLU A 368 -10.07 8.02 17.36
C GLU A 368 -11.40 8.47 17.97
N TYR A 369 -12.38 8.85 17.14
CA TYR A 369 -13.72 9.15 17.62
C TYR A 369 -14.41 7.90 18.20
N GLY A 370 -14.15 6.72 17.63
CA GLY A 370 -14.58 5.42 18.17
C GLY A 370 -14.11 5.20 19.60
N HIS A 371 -12.87 5.55 19.94
CA HIS A 371 -12.37 5.46 21.32
C HIS A 371 -13.12 6.39 22.29
N LEU A 372 -13.45 7.62 21.86
CA LEU A 372 -14.25 8.54 22.67
C LEU A 372 -15.71 8.07 22.85
N ILE A 373 -16.28 7.44 21.82
CA ILE A 373 -17.59 6.78 21.91
C ILE A 373 -17.52 5.65 22.91
N TRP A 374 -16.53 4.75 22.79
CA TRP A 374 -16.33 3.60 23.67
C TRP A 374 -16.36 4.02 25.14
N CYS A 375 -15.61 5.07 25.48
CA CYS A 375 -15.56 5.60 26.83
C CYS A 375 -16.94 6.06 27.31
N SER A 376 -17.81 6.52 26.41
CA SER A 376 -19.15 7.04 26.67
C SER A 376 -20.28 5.99 26.57
N LEU A 377 -19.96 4.71 26.35
CA LEU A 377 -20.95 3.63 26.27
C LEU A 377 -21.41 3.17 27.66
N ASP A 378 -22.64 2.67 27.73
CA ASP A 378 -23.17 2.02 28.92
C ASP A 378 -22.56 0.62 29.08
N ASN A 379 -22.39 0.16 30.34
CA ASN A 379 -21.80 -1.15 30.65
C ASN A 379 -22.49 -2.33 29.95
N SER A 380 -23.80 -2.25 29.72
CA SER A 380 -24.54 -3.31 29.02
C SER A 380 -24.10 -3.46 27.56
N ILE A 381 -23.76 -2.36 26.90
CA ILE A 381 -23.26 -2.35 25.52
C ILE A 381 -21.81 -2.81 25.49
N ILE A 382 -20.99 -2.33 26.44
CA ILE A 382 -19.59 -2.74 26.58
C ILE A 382 -19.48 -4.26 26.75
N ASN A 383 -20.22 -4.85 27.68
CA ASN A 383 -20.23 -6.30 27.91
C ASN A 383 -20.58 -7.08 26.64
N ARG A 384 -21.54 -6.57 25.85
CA ARG A 384 -21.93 -7.21 24.60
C ARG A 384 -20.82 -7.15 23.54
N ILE A 385 -20.08 -6.04 23.46
CA ILE A 385 -18.93 -5.92 22.55
C ILE A 385 -17.77 -6.82 23.00
N GLU A 386 -17.53 -6.95 24.31
CA GLU A 386 -16.53 -7.87 24.87
C GLU A 386 -16.84 -9.33 24.52
N GLU A 387 -18.11 -9.76 24.57
CA GLU A 387 -18.52 -11.09 24.09
C GLU A 387 -18.16 -11.31 22.62
N LEU A 388 -18.42 -10.33 21.76
CA LEU A 388 -18.10 -10.40 20.33
C LEU A 388 -16.59 -10.44 20.09
N TYR A 389 -15.83 -9.62 20.81
CA TYR A 389 -14.37 -9.63 20.73
C TYR A 389 -13.78 -10.98 21.16
N ASN A 390 -14.27 -11.56 22.26
CA ASN A 390 -13.81 -12.88 22.72
C ASN A 390 -14.14 -13.98 21.71
N ASN A 391 -15.33 -13.94 21.10
CA ASN A 391 -15.70 -14.88 20.03
C ASN A 391 -14.80 -14.71 18.79
N ALA A 392 -14.53 -13.47 18.36
CA ALA A 392 -13.59 -13.17 17.28
C ALA A 392 -12.18 -13.72 17.58
N LYS A 393 -11.73 -13.59 18.83
CA LYS A 393 -10.45 -14.11 19.32
C LYS A 393 -10.36 -15.63 19.26
N GLU A 394 -11.39 -16.34 19.69
CA GLU A 394 -11.47 -17.80 19.65
C GLU A 394 -11.44 -18.33 18.21
N ASN A 395 -12.13 -17.64 17.29
CA ASN A 395 -12.23 -18.04 15.89
C ASN A 395 -11.13 -17.46 14.99
N GLN A 396 -10.20 -16.66 15.55
CA GLN A 396 -9.17 -15.92 14.81
C GLN A 396 -9.72 -15.08 13.66
N PHE A 397 -10.92 -14.53 13.83
CA PHE A 397 -11.62 -13.75 12.81
C PHE A 397 -11.65 -12.28 13.22
N PHE A 398 -10.59 -11.56 12.82
CA PHE A 398 -10.45 -10.13 13.05
C PHE A 398 -10.46 -9.38 11.72
N ILE A 399 -10.90 -8.12 11.75
CA ILE A 399 -10.77 -7.24 10.58
C ILE A 399 -9.28 -7.02 10.32
N SER A 400 -8.51 -6.61 11.33
CA SER A 400 -7.07 -6.39 11.21
C SER A 400 -6.29 -6.97 12.39
N ASN A 401 -4.96 -7.03 12.25
CA ASN A 401 -4.08 -7.34 13.39
C ASN A 401 -4.27 -6.34 14.55
N TYR A 402 -4.58 -5.07 14.27
CA TYR A 402 -4.80 -4.04 15.27
C TYR A 402 -6.09 -4.30 16.05
N SER A 403 -7.20 -4.67 15.40
CA SER A 403 -8.45 -5.06 16.10
C SER A 403 -8.28 -6.26 17.02
N SER A 404 -7.22 -7.06 16.85
CA SER A 404 -6.94 -8.18 17.73
C SER A 404 -6.26 -7.78 19.04
N GLU A 405 -5.65 -6.59 19.12
CA GLU A 405 -4.87 -6.12 20.27
C GLU A 405 -5.70 -6.07 21.55
N ASN A 406 -6.86 -5.41 21.50
CA ASN A 406 -7.80 -5.30 22.61
C ASN A 406 -9.21 -4.92 22.12
N VAL A 407 -10.20 -5.02 23.03
CA VAL A 407 -11.61 -4.75 22.70
C VAL A 407 -11.91 -3.30 22.29
N GLN A 408 -11.12 -2.33 22.74
CA GLN A 408 -11.30 -0.93 22.39
C GLN A 408 -10.88 -0.69 20.93
N GLU A 409 -9.74 -1.26 20.52
CA GLU A 409 -9.29 -1.26 19.12
C GLU A 409 -10.28 -1.98 18.22
N TYR A 410 -10.79 -3.13 18.68
CA TYR A 410 -11.86 -3.85 18.01
C TYR A 410 -13.06 -2.93 17.74
N PHE A 411 -13.57 -2.25 18.75
CA PHE A 411 -14.69 -1.32 18.57
C PHE A 411 -14.36 -0.14 17.63
N ALA A 412 -13.22 0.52 17.85
CA ALA A 412 -12.81 1.69 17.09
C ALA A 412 -12.60 1.39 15.60
N GLU A 413 -12.02 0.23 15.27
CA GLU A 413 -11.87 -0.22 13.88
C GLU A 413 -13.21 -0.49 13.20
N TYR A 414 -14.11 -1.21 13.87
CA TYR A 414 -15.46 -1.45 13.33
C TYR A 414 -16.22 -0.14 13.12
N TYR A 415 -16.09 0.82 14.04
CA TYR A 415 -16.70 2.14 13.88
C TYR A 415 -16.11 2.91 12.68
N ALA A 416 -14.79 2.90 12.50
CA ALA A 416 -14.15 3.56 11.38
C ALA A 416 -14.55 2.93 10.03
N LEU A 417 -14.64 1.60 9.97
CA LEU A 417 -15.14 0.88 8.80
C LEU A 417 -16.61 1.23 8.51
N TYR A 418 -17.44 1.27 9.55
CA TYR A 418 -18.84 1.68 9.46
C TYR A 418 -19.01 3.10 8.91
N ALA A 419 -18.23 4.06 9.43
CA ALA A 419 -18.25 5.44 8.95
C ALA A 419 -17.90 5.53 7.45
N ARG A 420 -16.89 4.77 7.02
CA ARG A 420 -16.47 4.70 5.61
C ARG A 420 -17.55 4.07 4.72
N LEU A 421 -18.13 2.94 5.12
CA LEU A 421 -19.16 2.28 4.31
C LEU A 421 -20.37 3.22 4.08
N LEU A 422 -20.75 3.98 5.10
CA LEU A 422 -21.82 4.98 4.98
C LEU A 422 -21.44 6.14 4.06
N SER A 423 -20.22 6.67 4.13
CA SER A 423 -19.79 7.79 3.27
C SER A 423 -19.73 7.39 1.79
N ASP A 424 -19.35 6.15 1.53
CA ASP A 424 -19.20 5.62 0.16
C ASP A 424 -20.52 5.08 -0.41
N ASN A 425 -21.64 5.22 0.32
CA ASN A 425 -22.94 4.61 0.01
C ASN A 425 -22.83 3.09 -0.26
N GLN A 426 -21.92 2.42 0.45
CA GLN A 426 -21.76 0.97 0.38
C GLN A 426 -22.75 0.25 1.29
N VAL A 427 -23.02 -1.02 0.98
CA VAL A 427 -23.95 -1.84 1.76
C VAL A 427 -23.31 -2.22 3.09
N ILE A 428 -24.02 -1.93 4.19
CA ILE A 428 -23.64 -2.36 5.55
C ILE A 428 -23.93 -3.86 5.69
N PRO A 429 -22.95 -4.69 6.10
CA PRO A 429 -23.16 -6.12 6.35
C PRO A 429 -24.19 -6.33 7.47
N GLN A 430 -25.40 -6.76 7.13
CA GLN A 430 -26.48 -6.95 8.12
C GLN A 430 -26.27 -8.19 8.99
N ASP A 431 -25.53 -9.18 8.50
CA ASP A 431 -25.27 -10.43 9.22
C ASP A 431 -24.15 -10.31 10.26
N ASP A 432 -23.45 -9.18 10.30
CA ASP A 432 -22.36 -8.93 11.23
C ASP A 432 -22.88 -8.30 12.54
N PRO A 433 -22.69 -8.97 13.69
CA PRO A 433 -23.20 -8.49 14.97
C PRO A 433 -22.67 -7.11 15.40
N MET A 434 -21.45 -6.74 15.02
CA MET A 434 -20.88 -5.43 15.36
C MET A 434 -21.55 -4.31 14.59
N PHE A 435 -21.80 -4.50 13.29
CA PHE A 435 -22.54 -3.53 12.49
C PHE A 435 -23.98 -3.34 13.00
N ASN A 436 -24.60 -4.41 13.49
CA ASN A 436 -25.92 -4.32 14.14
C ASN A 436 -25.88 -3.49 15.44
N ILE A 437 -24.82 -3.62 16.26
CA ILE A 437 -24.63 -2.75 17.43
C ILE A 437 -24.50 -1.29 17.01
N LEU A 438 -23.68 -1.00 15.99
CA LEU A 438 -23.45 0.36 15.50
C LEU A 438 -24.72 1.00 14.90
N GLU A 439 -25.51 0.24 14.15
CA GLU A 439 -26.81 0.68 13.63
C GLU A 439 -27.84 0.92 14.76
N ASN A 440 -27.76 0.15 15.86
CA ASN A 440 -28.60 0.41 17.03
C ASN A 440 -28.13 1.67 17.77
N LEU A 441 -26.82 1.85 18.00
CA LEU A 441 -26.24 3.04 18.64
C LEU A 441 -26.63 4.35 17.93
N LYS A 442 -26.78 4.30 16.60
CA LYS A 442 -27.24 5.44 15.79
C LYS A 442 -28.68 5.86 16.05
N LYS A 443 -29.53 4.96 16.56
CA LYS A 443 -30.95 5.23 16.87
C LYS A 443 -31.14 5.86 18.27
N TYR A 444 -30.16 5.72 19.16
CA TYR A 444 -30.15 6.30 20.51
C TYR A 444 -29.77 7.78 20.52
#